data_AF-A0A4Q1D2Q7-F1
#
_entry.id   AF-A0A4Q1D2Q7-F1
#
_cell.length_a   1.000
_cell.length_b   1.000
_cell.length_c   1.000
_cell.angle_alpha   90.00
_cell.angle_beta   90.00
_cell.angle_gamma   90.00
#
_symmetry.space_group_name_H-M   'P 1'
#
loop_
_entity.id
_entity.type
_entity.pdbx_description
1 polymer ?
#
loop_
_entity_poly.entity_id
_entity_poly.type
_entity_poly.pdbx_seq_one_letter_code
_entity_poly.pdbx_strand_id
1 'polypeptide(L)'
;MKKPFTQYCRLALALSLIISASPFSALASQNGAINHTISQKSSSSRSTAKPRPNGDRFMVAVGRASFYASRFHGRTTANGETFDMKEFTAAHRSLPFGTIVRVTNLNNGKMVFVKINDRGPYVKNRIIDLSKAAAKQLDLVDSGVGRVKIEAYN
;
A
#
# COMPACT_ATOMS: atom_id res chain seq x y z
N MET A 1 -34.73 -2.52 50.20
CA MET A 1 -34.19 -2.06 51.50
C MET A 1 -33.30 -0.83 51.31
N LYS A 2 -32.83 -0.17 52.38
CA LYS A 2 -32.02 1.07 52.35
C LYS A 2 -30.55 0.82 52.73
N LYS A 3 -29.66 1.76 52.38
CA LYS A 3 -28.21 1.86 52.78
C LYS A 3 -28.08 2.22 54.29
N PRO A 4 -26.89 2.21 54.94
CA PRO A 4 -25.70 3.05 54.64
C PRO A 4 -24.51 2.17 54.15
N PHE A 5 -23.18 2.44 54.22
CA PHE A 5 -22.27 3.59 54.54
C PHE A 5 -20.96 3.33 53.72
N THR A 6 -19.80 4.03 53.67
CA THR A 6 -19.13 5.23 54.24
C THR A 6 -18.13 5.67 53.11
N GLN A 7 -17.76 6.90 52.72
CA GLN A 7 -17.69 8.29 53.24
C GLN A 7 -16.27 8.73 53.72
N TYR A 8 -15.73 9.80 53.11
CA TYR A 8 -14.38 10.40 53.25
C TYR A 8 -13.21 9.60 52.61
N CYS A 9 -12.19 10.20 51.96
CA CYS A 9 -11.51 11.44 52.31
C CYS A 9 -10.90 12.25 51.12
N ARG A 10 -10.85 13.58 51.31
CA ARG A 10 -9.91 14.65 50.85
C ARG A 10 -9.03 14.43 49.59
N LEU A 11 -9.06 15.31 48.57
CA LEU A 11 -8.65 16.74 48.50
C LEU A 11 -7.13 16.96 48.23
N ALA A 12 -6.78 17.18 46.95
CA ALA A 12 -5.52 17.79 46.48
C ALA A 12 -5.85 18.53 45.16
N LEU A 13 -6.06 19.84 45.13
CA LEU A 13 -5.09 20.96 45.14
C LEU A 13 -4.39 21.11 43.76
N ALA A 14 -4.56 22.29 43.14
CA ALA A 14 -4.23 22.54 41.74
C ALA A 14 -2.75 22.85 41.49
N LEU A 15 -2.28 22.58 40.27
CA LEU A 15 -0.93 22.94 39.81
C LEU A 15 -1.03 23.91 38.63
N SER A 16 -0.79 25.20 38.90
CA SER A 16 -0.73 26.24 37.87
C SER A 16 0.66 26.33 37.26
N LEU A 17 0.78 26.17 35.94
CA LEU A 17 2.01 26.44 35.20
C LEU A 17 1.86 27.70 34.35
N ILE A 18 2.78 28.64 34.53
CA ILE A 18 2.76 29.96 33.88
C ILE A 18 3.47 29.86 32.53
N ILE A 19 2.77 30.16 31.44
CA ILE A 19 3.37 30.27 30.11
C ILE A 19 3.77 31.74 29.88
N SER A 20 5.05 32.05 30.06
CA SER A 20 5.61 33.36 29.74
C SER A 20 5.75 33.55 28.23
N ALA A 21 4.89 34.39 27.64
CA ALA A 21 4.99 34.79 26.23
C ALA A 21 6.06 35.87 26.05
N SER A 22 7.17 35.52 25.40
CA SER A 22 8.21 36.47 25.00
C SER A 22 7.85 37.15 23.67
N PRO A 23 7.93 38.48 23.56
CA PRO A 23 7.71 39.17 22.28
C PRO A 23 8.90 38.97 21.34
N PHE A 24 8.69 38.28 20.22
CA PHE A 24 9.70 38.14 19.17
C PHE A 24 9.74 39.40 18.30
N SER A 25 10.62 40.34 18.63
CA SER A 25 10.77 41.61 17.92
C SER A 25 11.16 41.41 16.45
N ALA A 26 10.26 41.77 15.53
CA ALA A 26 10.57 41.81 14.11
C ALA A 26 11.42 43.06 13.79
N LEU A 27 12.61 42.86 13.22
CA LEU A 27 13.42 43.91 12.63
C LEU A 27 13.73 43.55 11.18
N ALA A 28 13.24 44.35 10.24
CA ALA A 28 13.63 44.26 8.84
C ALA A 28 14.94 45.03 8.61
N SER A 29 15.84 44.47 7.80
CA SER A 29 16.97 45.20 7.22
C SER A 29 17.27 44.66 5.83
N GLN A 30 17.94 45.47 5.02
CA GLN A 30 18.09 45.29 3.57
C GLN A 30 19.46 44.71 3.19
N ASN A 31 19.63 44.49 1.88
CA ASN A 31 20.89 44.15 1.20
C ASN A 31 21.36 42.70 1.40
N GLY A 32 22.10 42.10 0.46
CA GLY A 32 22.53 42.58 -0.85
C GLY A 32 23.54 41.59 -1.44
N ALA A 33 23.44 41.31 -2.74
CA ALA A 33 24.10 40.19 -3.43
C ALA A 33 25.58 39.89 -3.06
N ILE A 34 25.87 38.61 -2.81
CA ILE A 34 27.15 37.99 -3.18
C ILE A 34 26.89 36.65 -3.89
N ASN A 35 27.58 36.42 -5.01
CA ASN A 35 27.53 35.16 -5.74
C ASN A 35 28.46 34.15 -5.08
N HIS A 36 28.02 32.91 -4.89
CA HIS A 36 28.95 31.81 -4.63
C HIS A 36 28.56 30.52 -5.35
N THR A 37 29.49 30.03 -6.15
CA THR A 37 29.35 28.79 -6.93
C THR A 37 29.22 27.57 -6.03
N ILE A 38 28.11 26.84 -6.12
CA ILE A 38 28.08 25.39 -5.89
C ILE A 38 27.16 24.74 -6.92
N SER A 39 27.68 23.70 -7.57
CA SER A 39 26.92 22.80 -8.42
C SER A 39 25.82 22.13 -7.61
N GLN A 40 24.55 22.43 -7.91
CA GLN A 40 23.40 21.63 -7.48
C GLN A 40 23.33 20.34 -8.31
N LYS A 41 24.39 19.53 -8.16
CA LYS A 41 24.44 18.13 -8.58
C LYS A 41 23.23 17.43 -8.00
N SER A 42 22.37 16.92 -8.88
CA SER A 42 21.12 16.25 -8.54
C SER A 42 21.30 15.31 -7.35
N SER A 43 20.76 15.71 -6.20
CA SER A 43 20.87 15.00 -4.94
C SER A 43 19.97 13.78 -4.99
N SER A 44 20.53 12.68 -5.52
CA SER A 44 19.92 11.36 -5.58
C SER A 44 19.74 10.81 -4.16
N SER A 45 18.70 11.31 -3.49
CA SER A 45 18.19 10.77 -2.23
C SER A 45 17.84 9.31 -2.48
N ARG A 46 18.74 8.43 -2.02
CA ARG A 46 18.81 7.02 -2.42
C ARG A 46 17.73 6.21 -1.72
N SER A 47 16.48 6.51 -2.02
CA SER A 47 15.33 5.78 -1.49
C SER A 47 15.47 4.33 -1.92
N THR A 48 15.54 3.42 -0.95
CA THR A 48 15.58 1.96 -1.15
C THR A 48 14.20 1.40 -1.52
N ALA A 49 13.45 2.16 -2.32
CA ALA A 49 12.10 1.85 -2.72
C ALA A 49 12.07 0.67 -3.69
N LYS A 50 11.35 -0.39 -3.31
CA LYS A 50 10.96 -1.52 -4.18
C LYS A 50 10.52 -0.97 -5.55
N PRO A 51 11.00 -1.56 -6.68
CA PRO A 51 10.79 -0.99 -8.01
C PRO A 51 9.32 -0.71 -8.27
N ARG A 52 9.05 0.54 -8.67
CA ARG A 52 7.74 0.97 -9.19
C ARG A 52 7.77 0.80 -10.71
N PRO A 53 6.69 0.33 -11.35
CA PRO A 53 6.57 0.44 -12.81
C PRO A 53 6.68 1.93 -13.19
N ASN A 54 7.42 2.20 -14.27
CA ASN A 54 7.89 3.54 -14.62
C ASN A 54 7.00 4.25 -15.67
N GLY A 55 5.86 3.65 -16.03
CA GLY A 55 4.86 4.20 -16.93
C GLY A 55 3.56 4.60 -16.24
N ASP A 56 2.66 5.23 -17.00
CA ASP A 56 1.43 5.81 -16.48
C ASP A 56 0.38 4.77 -16.05
N ARG A 57 -0.39 5.13 -15.02
CA ARG A 57 -1.46 4.29 -14.50
C ARG A 57 -2.76 4.53 -15.28
N PHE A 58 -3.10 3.61 -16.17
CA PHE A 58 -4.26 3.73 -17.07
C PHE A 58 -5.56 3.13 -16.51
N MET A 59 -5.52 2.28 -15.48
CA MET A 59 -6.72 1.66 -14.91
C MET A 59 -6.68 1.58 -13.38
N VAL A 60 -7.83 1.80 -12.73
CA VAL A 60 -8.06 1.54 -11.30
C VAL A 60 -9.39 0.79 -11.15
N ALA A 61 -9.41 -0.28 -10.36
CA ALA A 61 -10.64 -1.00 -10.02
C ALA A 61 -10.62 -1.55 -8.59
N VAL A 62 -11.79 -1.79 -8.01
CA VAL A 62 -11.97 -2.39 -6.67
C VAL A 62 -12.89 -3.60 -6.78
N GLY A 63 -12.55 -4.70 -6.12
CA GLY A 63 -13.30 -5.95 -6.21
C GLY A 63 -12.76 -7.03 -5.28
N ARG A 64 -13.08 -8.31 -5.55
CA ARG A 64 -12.49 -9.45 -4.82
C ARG A 64 -11.33 -10.05 -5.61
N ALA A 65 -10.26 -10.40 -4.89
CA ALA A 65 -9.23 -11.31 -5.36
C ALA A 65 -9.48 -12.74 -4.86
N SER A 66 -8.92 -13.73 -5.56
CA SER A 66 -8.60 -15.05 -4.99
C SER A 66 -7.19 -15.47 -5.45
N PHE A 67 -6.80 -16.73 -5.27
CA PHE A 67 -5.54 -17.26 -5.78
C PHE A 67 -5.66 -18.69 -6.30
N TYR A 68 -4.71 -19.09 -7.16
CA TYR A 68 -4.68 -20.42 -7.76
C TYR A 68 -4.37 -21.51 -6.72
N ALA A 69 -5.16 -22.59 -6.74
CA ALA A 69 -4.86 -23.81 -6.00
C ALA A 69 -3.58 -24.47 -6.52
N SER A 70 -2.81 -25.13 -5.65
CA SER A 70 -1.49 -25.70 -5.98
C SER A 70 -1.49 -26.61 -7.23
N ARG A 71 -2.62 -27.28 -7.52
CA ARG A 71 -2.83 -28.17 -8.68
C ARG A 71 -2.70 -27.52 -10.06
N PHE A 72 -2.60 -26.19 -10.13
CA PHE A 72 -2.39 -25.47 -11.39
C PHE A 72 -0.90 -25.25 -11.72
N HIS A 73 0.00 -25.47 -10.76
CA HIS A 73 1.45 -25.33 -10.97
C HIS A 73 1.93 -26.26 -12.10
N GLY A 74 2.80 -25.74 -12.97
CA GLY A 74 3.34 -26.48 -14.12
C GLY A 74 2.41 -26.54 -15.34
N ARG A 75 1.20 -25.97 -15.28
CA ARG A 75 0.30 -25.88 -16.43
C ARG A 75 0.56 -24.62 -17.26
N THR A 76 0.33 -24.72 -18.57
CA THR A 76 0.36 -23.57 -19.48
C THR A 76 -0.75 -22.57 -19.16
N THR A 77 -0.40 -21.29 -19.14
CA THR A 77 -1.30 -20.13 -18.98
C THR A 77 -1.80 -19.64 -20.34
N ALA A 78 -2.80 -18.76 -20.35
CA ALA A 78 -3.38 -18.23 -21.59
C ALA A 78 -2.43 -17.36 -22.45
N ASN A 79 -1.23 -16.99 -21.97
CA ASN A 79 -0.19 -16.37 -22.81
C ASN A 79 0.90 -17.34 -23.29
N GLY A 80 0.81 -18.64 -22.96
CA GLY A 80 1.79 -19.65 -23.34
C GLY A 80 2.90 -19.91 -22.30
N GLU A 81 3.02 -19.10 -21.25
CA GLU A 81 3.97 -19.36 -20.16
C GLU A 81 3.54 -20.54 -19.27
N THR A 82 4.51 -21.21 -18.63
CA THR A 82 4.24 -22.22 -17.59
C THR A 82 3.97 -21.53 -16.24
N PHE A 83 2.85 -21.85 -15.59
CA PHE A 83 2.48 -21.25 -14.30
C PHE A 83 3.36 -21.74 -13.13
N ASP A 84 4.23 -20.87 -12.60
CA ASP A 84 4.76 -21.01 -11.25
C ASP A 84 3.90 -20.27 -10.22
N MET A 85 3.43 -21.01 -9.21
CA MET A 85 2.73 -20.45 -8.05
C MET A 85 3.63 -19.60 -7.13
N LYS A 86 4.96 -19.70 -7.29
CA LYS A 86 6.00 -18.95 -6.54
C LYS A 86 6.33 -17.59 -7.14
N GLU A 87 6.05 -17.37 -8.43
CA GLU A 87 6.25 -16.08 -9.09
C GLU A 87 5.20 -15.04 -8.68
N PHE A 88 5.40 -13.77 -9.05
CA PHE A 88 4.42 -12.70 -8.86
C PHE A 88 3.58 -12.48 -10.13
N THR A 89 2.69 -13.45 -10.39
CA THR A 89 1.84 -13.53 -11.58
C THR A 89 0.34 -13.52 -11.21
N ALA A 90 -0.52 -13.18 -12.18
CA ALA A 90 -1.97 -13.16 -12.00
C ALA A 90 -2.76 -13.29 -13.32
N ALA A 91 -4.02 -13.72 -13.19
CA ALA A 91 -5.02 -13.64 -14.27
C ALA A 91 -5.90 -12.40 -14.16
N HIS A 92 -6.15 -11.78 -15.32
CA HIS A 92 -7.18 -10.75 -15.48
C HIS A 92 -7.94 -10.96 -16.80
N ARG A 93 -9.24 -10.62 -16.80
CA ARG A 93 -10.18 -10.94 -17.89
C ARG A 93 -9.80 -10.27 -19.21
N SER A 94 -9.36 -9.00 -19.13
CA SER A 94 -9.21 -8.10 -20.29
C SER A 94 -7.94 -7.25 -20.29
N LEU A 95 -7.02 -7.40 -19.32
CA LEU A 95 -5.77 -6.64 -19.35
C LEU A 95 -4.79 -7.27 -20.35
N PRO A 96 -3.96 -6.48 -21.05
CA PRO A 96 -2.88 -7.02 -21.87
C PRO A 96 -1.98 -7.98 -21.07
N PHE A 97 -1.41 -8.96 -21.76
CA PHE A 97 -0.36 -9.77 -21.14
C PHE A 97 0.90 -8.92 -20.98
N GLY A 98 1.67 -9.17 -19.91
CA GLY A 98 2.82 -8.36 -19.53
C GLY A 98 2.49 -7.13 -18.68
N THR A 99 1.24 -6.63 -18.68
CA THR A 99 0.83 -5.49 -17.85
C THR A 99 1.20 -5.70 -16.38
N ILE A 100 1.81 -4.68 -15.78
CA ILE A 100 2.15 -4.67 -14.36
C ILE A 100 0.97 -4.08 -13.57
N VAL A 101 0.51 -4.83 -12.57
CA VAL A 101 -0.62 -4.44 -11.72
C VAL A 101 -0.16 -4.36 -10.27
N ARG A 102 -0.36 -3.20 -9.64
CA ARG A 102 -0.32 -3.08 -8.18
C ARG A 102 -1.63 -3.60 -7.60
N VAL A 103 -1.54 -4.57 -6.71
CA VAL A 103 -2.67 -5.12 -5.97
C VAL A 103 -2.50 -4.72 -4.51
N THR A 104 -3.50 -4.05 -3.93
CA THR A 104 -3.53 -3.65 -2.52
C THR A 104 -4.69 -4.35 -1.82
N ASN A 105 -4.42 -5.12 -0.77
CA ASN A 105 -5.45 -5.66 0.11
C ASN A 105 -6.01 -4.54 1.00
N LEU A 106 -7.31 -4.31 0.92
CA LEU A 106 -7.97 -3.19 1.60
C LEU A 106 -8.19 -3.45 3.10
N ASN A 107 -8.02 -4.69 3.57
CA ASN A 107 -8.21 -5.05 4.98
C ASN A 107 -6.96 -4.76 5.85
N ASN A 108 -5.76 -4.78 5.27
CA ASN A 108 -4.48 -4.63 5.99
C ASN A 108 -3.49 -3.64 5.33
N GLY A 109 -3.86 -3.03 4.19
CA GLY A 109 -3.01 -2.09 3.45
C GLY A 109 -1.80 -2.70 2.74
N LYS A 110 -1.56 -4.02 2.84
CA LYS A 110 -0.43 -4.68 2.18
C LYS A 110 -0.59 -4.63 0.66
N MET A 111 0.54 -4.53 -0.05
CA MET A 111 0.56 -4.44 -1.51
C MET A 111 1.66 -5.27 -2.17
N VAL A 112 1.36 -5.77 -3.36
CA VAL A 112 2.25 -6.52 -4.25
C VAL A 112 2.11 -5.99 -5.68
N PHE A 113 3.15 -6.13 -6.49
CA PHE A 113 3.08 -5.93 -7.94
C PHE A 113 3.09 -7.31 -8.60
N VAL A 114 2.23 -7.52 -9.60
CA VAL A 114 2.14 -8.78 -10.36
C VAL A 114 2.14 -8.51 -11.87
N LYS A 115 2.69 -9.44 -12.65
CA LYS A 115 2.57 -9.49 -14.11
C LYS A 115 1.29 -10.23 -14.50
N ILE A 116 0.49 -9.66 -15.41
CA ILE A 116 -0.64 -10.40 -16.01
C ILE A 116 -0.12 -11.38 -17.08
N ASN A 117 -0.34 -12.68 -16.87
CA ASN A 117 0.01 -13.72 -17.86
C ASN A 117 -1.11 -14.74 -18.16
N ASP A 118 -2.23 -14.71 -17.41
CA ASP A 118 -3.32 -15.66 -17.60
C ASP A 118 -4.71 -14.98 -17.71
N ARG A 119 -5.75 -15.74 -18.09
CA ARG A 119 -7.11 -15.26 -18.36
C ARG A 119 -8.13 -15.82 -17.37
N GLY A 120 -8.94 -14.92 -16.83
CA GLY A 120 -9.86 -15.17 -15.72
C GLY A 120 -9.77 -14.01 -14.72
N PRO A 121 -10.29 -14.13 -13.49
CA PRO A 121 -11.30 -15.11 -13.05
C PRO A 121 -12.50 -15.15 -13.99
N TYR A 122 -13.10 -16.32 -14.20
CA TYR A 122 -14.41 -16.43 -14.86
C TYR A 122 -15.58 -16.34 -13.88
N VAL A 123 -15.34 -16.71 -12.62
CA VAL A 123 -16.31 -16.60 -11.51
C VAL A 123 -16.85 -15.16 -11.39
N LYS A 124 -18.13 -15.02 -11.05
CA LYS A 124 -18.75 -13.71 -10.77
C LYS A 124 -18.12 -13.07 -9.53
N ASN A 125 -18.14 -11.74 -9.45
CA ASN A 125 -17.69 -10.93 -8.31
C ASN A 125 -16.19 -11.02 -7.93
N ARG A 126 -15.35 -11.72 -8.72
CA ARG A 126 -13.88 -11.63 -8.66
C ARG A 126 -13.35 -10.81 -9.84
N ILE A 127 -12.30 -10.03 -9.60
CA ILE A 127 -11.64 -9.21 -10.63
C ILE A 127 -10.24 -9.72 -11.00
N ILE A 128 -9.53 -10.39 -10.09
CA ILE A 128 -8.17 -10.87 -10.28
C ILE A 128 -7.96 -12.19 -9.51
N ASP A 129 -7.23 -13.14 -10.10
CA ASP A 129 -6.78 -14.36 -9.42
C ASP A 129 -5.25 -14.38 -9.40
N LEU A 130 -4.67 -14.49 -8.20
CA LEU A 130 -3.25 -14.29 -7.94
C LEU A 130 -2.46 -15.61 -7.88
N SER A 131 -1.15 -15.55 -8.07
CA SER A 131 -0.25 -16.62 -7.63
C SER A 131 -0.30 -16.83 -6.11
N LYS A 132 0.16 -17.99 -5.63
CA LYS A 132 0.20 -18.30 -4.20
C LYS A 132 1.22 -17.43 -3.45
N ALA A 133 2.33 -17.06 -4.09
CA ALA A 133 3.30 -16.12 -3.53
C ALA A 133 2.74 -14.68 -3.41
N ALA A 134 2.05 -14.19 -4.44
CA ALA A 134 1.39 -12.89 -4.40
C ALA A 134 0.30 -12.84 -3.32
N ALA A 135 -0.52 -13.89 -3.20
CA ALA A 135 -1.51 -14.01 -2.13
C ALA A 135 -0.88 -14.06 -0.73
N LYS A 136 0.26 -14.75 -0.56
CA LYS A 136 1.02 -14.77 0.71
C LYS A 136 1.56 -13.40 1.09
N GLN A 137 2.03 -12.60 0.13
CA GLN A 137 2.49 -11.22 0.40
C GLN A 137 1.36 -10.25 0.78
N LEU A 138 0.09 -10.62 0.54
CA LEU A 138 -1.10 -9.83 0.88
C LEU A 138 -1.86 -10.30 2.13
N ASP A 139 -1.43 -11.40 2.78
CA ASP A 139 -2.17 -12.14 3.81
C ASP A 139 -3.54 -12.68 3.32
N LEU A 140 -3.64 -13.08 2.05
CA LEU A 140 -4.86 -13.62 1.45
C LEU A 140 -4.96 -15.15 1.48
N VAL A 141 -3.93 -15.85 1.97
CA VAL A 141 -3.89 -17.32 1.98
C VAL A 141 -4.96 -17.90 2.90
N ASP A 142 -5.01 -17.45 4.15
CA ASP A 142 -5.86 -18.04 5.19
C ASP A 142 -7.34 -17.66 5.03
N SER A 143 -7.60 -16.50 4.40
CA SER A 143 -8.95 -16.03 4.06
C SER A 143 -9.46 -16.58 2.72
N GLY A 144 -8.59 -17.12 1.86
CA GLY A 144 -8.91 -17.61 0.51
C GLY A 144 -9.26 -16.51 -0.51
N VAL A 145 -9.93 -15.45 -0.05
CA VAL A 145 -10.54 -14.37 -0.84
C VAL A 145 -10.57 -13.08 -0.03
N GLY A 146 -10.15 -11.96 -0.63
CA GLY A 146 -10.14 -10.65 0.03
C GLY A 146 -10.58 -9.51 -0.87
N ARG A 147 -10.91 -8.35 -0.29
CA ARG A 147 -11.26 -7.14 -1.04
C ARG A 147 -9.98 -6.40 -1.40
N VAL A 148 -9.77 -6.15 -2.68
CA VAL A 148 -8.56 -5.50 -3.20
C VAL A 148 -8.90 -4.27 -4.05
N LYS A 149 -7.96 -3.33 -4.08
CA LYS A 149 -7.82 -2.37 -5.19
C LYS A 149 -6.75 -2.92 -6.14
N ILE A 150 -7.00 -2.85 -7.44
CA ILE A 150 -5.99 -3.04 -8.49
C ILE A 150 -5.74 -1.71 -9.20
N GLU A 151 -4.48 -1.47 -9.55
CA GLU A 151 -4.00 -0.32 -10.31
C GLU A 151 -3.05 -0.82 -11.38
N ALA A 152 -3.39 -0.64 -12.67
CA ALA A 152 -2.62 -1.15 -13.80
C ALA A 152 -1.77 -0.05 -14.44
N TYR A 153 -0.56 -0.42 -14.87
CA TYR A 153 0.47 0.47 -15.40
C TYR A 153 0.93 -0.04 -16.77
N ASN A 154 1.15 0.90 -17.70
CA ASN A 154 1.83 0.65 -18.97
C ASN A 154 3.35 0.60 -18.81
#